data_AF-A0A379JVD8-F1
#
_entry.id   AF-A0A379JVD8-F1
#
_cell.length_a   1.000
_cell.length_b   1.000
_cell.length_c   1.000
_cell.angle_alpha   90.00
_cell.angle_beta   90.00
_cell.angle_gamma   90.00
#
_symmetry.space_group_name_H-M   'P 1'
#
loop_
_entity.id
_entity.type
_entity.pdbx_description
1 polymer ?
#
loop_
_entity_poly.entity_id
_entity_poly.type
_entity_poly.pdbx_seq_one_letter_code
_entity_poly.pdbx_strand_id
1 'polypeptide(L)' 'MNRQRALIVDDEPDIRELLEITLGRMKLDTRSAQRQGSA' A
#
# COMPACT_ATOMS: atom_id res chain seq x y z
N MET A 1 -11.83 10.19 -14.89
CA MET A 1 -11.10 10.82 -13.77
C MET A 1 -9.93 9.91 -13.41
N ASN A 2 -8.70 10.42 -13.39
CA ASN A 2 -7.54 9.61 -13.02
C ASN A 2 -7.49 9.47 -11.50
N ARG A 3 -7.60 8.25 -11.01
CA ARG A 3 -7.47 7.93 -9.59
C ARG A 3 -5.99 8.01 -9.22
N GLN A 4 -5.67 8.70 -8.13
CA GLN A 4 -4.30 8.80 -7.63
C GLN A 4 -3.83 7.42 -7.16
N ARG A 5 -2.59 7.08 -7.49
CA ARG A 5 -1.97 5.78 -7.18
C ARG A 5 -0.97 5.91 -6.04
N ALA A 6 -1.00 4.98 -5.10
CA ALA A 6 -0.10 4.89 -3.96
C ALA A 6 0.58 3.51 -3.91
N LEU A 7 1.90 3.49 -3.69
CA LEU A 7 2.68 2.28 -3.42
C LEU A 7 3.05 2.26 -1.94
N ILE A 8 2.67 1.20 -1.24
CA ILE A 8 2.97 0.97 0.17
C ILE A 8 4.14 -0.02 0.23
N VAL A 9 5.26 0.40 0.81
CA VAL A 9 6.44 -0.46 1.02
C VAL A 9 6.70 -0.54 2.52
N ASP A 10 6.41 -1.70 3.09
CA ASP A 10 6.59 -1.97 4.50
C ASP A 10 6.83 -3.47 4.69
N ASP A 11 7.53 -3.88 5.73
CA ASP A 11 7.82 -5.30 6.01
C ASP A 11 6.74 -5.94 6.87
N GLU A 12 5.99 -5.14 7.62
CA GLU A 12 4.93 -5.58 8.51
C GLU A 12 3.60 -5.73 7.73
N PRO A 13 3.03 -6.95 7.61
CA PRO A 13 1.80 -7.18 6.85
C PRO A 13 0.59 -6.41 7.38
N ASP A 14 0.47 -6.29 8.70
CA ASP A 14 -0.67 -5.66 9.36
C ASP A 14 -0.73 -4.15 9.07
N ILE A 15 0.44 -3.49 9.02
CA ILE A 15 0.56 -2.07 8.63
C ILE A 15 0.14 -1.89 7.17
N ARG A 16 0.56 -2.80 6.27
CA ARG A 16 0.17 -2.74 4.85
C ARG A 16 -1.34 -2.86 4.69
N GLU A 17 -1.97 -3.81 5.38
CA GLU A 17 -3.43 -4.00 5.34
C GLU A 17 -4.18 -2.75 5.86
N LEU A 18 -3.74 -2.20 7.00
CA LEU A 18 -4.33 -0.99 7.56
C LEU A 18 -4.25 0.20 6.59
N LEU A 19 -3.11 0.39 5.92
CA LEU A 19 -2.91 1.45 4.94
C LEU A 19 -3.74 1.24 3.67
N GLU A 20 -3.86 0.01 3.17
CA GLU A 20 -4.72 -0.29 2.03
C GLU A 20 -6.19 0.03 2.30
N ILE A 21 -6.70 -0.35 3.48
CA ILE A 21 -8.07 -0.03 3.91
C ILE A 21 -8.26 1.49 3.99
N THR A 22 -7.31 2.19 4.61
CA THR A 22 -7.39 3.63 4.86
C THR A 22 -7.37 4.43 3.56
N LEU A 23 -6.40 4.17 2.69
CA LEU A 23 -6.25 4.85 1.39
C LEU A 23 -7.36 4.44 0.41
N GLY A 24 -7.86 3.20 0.50
CA GLY A 24 -9.04 2.74 -0.24
C GLY A 24 -10.30 3.54 0.08
N ARG A 25 -10.55 3.87 1.36
CA ARG A 25 -11.65 4.75 1.79
C ARG A 25 -11.53 6.17 1.24
N MET A 26 -10.31 6.64 1.01
CA MET A 26 -10.02 7.93 0.35
C MET A 26 -10.11 7.87 -1.18
N LYS A 27 -10.53 6.72 -1.73
CA LYS A 27 -10.64 6.45 -3.18
C LYS A 27 -9.28 6.50 -3.90
N LEU A 28 -8.20 6.09 -3.25
CA LEU A 28 -6.87 5.94 -3.87
C LEU A 28 -6.66 4.51 -4.37
N ASP A 29 -5.99 4.36 -5.51
CA ASP A 29 -5.55 3.05 -6.01
C ASP A 29 -4.28 2.64 -5.26
N THR A 30 -4.33 1.56 -4.51
CA THR A 30 -3.21 1.09 -3.69
C THR A 30 -2.56 -0.15 -4.30
N ARG A 31 -1.25 -0.26 -4.10
CA ARG A 31 -0.47 -1.49 -4.24
C ARG A 31 0.46 -1.61 -3.06
N SER A 32 0.61 -2.82 -2.53
CA SER A 32 1.57 -3.11 -1.47
C SER A 32 2.71 -3.98 -2.00
N ALA A 33 3.90 -3.77 -1.45
CA ALA A 33 5.07 -4.61 -1.62
C ALA A 33 5.76 -4.78 -0.26
N GLN A 34 6.25 -5.99 -0.01
CA GLN A 34 7.21 -6.24 1.08
C GLN A 34 8.62 -5.88 0.60
N ARG A 35 9.52 -5.48 1.50
CA ARG A 35 10.94 -5.36 1.13
C ARG A 35 11.44 -6.75 0.76
N GLN A 36 11.85 -6.90 -0.49
CA GLN A 36 12.70 -8.01 -0.87
C GLN A 36 14.16 -7.55 -0.74
N GLY A 37 14.74 -7.80 0.42
CA GLY A 37 16.19 -7.70 0.60
C GLY A 37 16.83 -8.99 0.08
N SER A 38 17.37 -8.96 -1.14
CA SER A 38 18.39 -9.94 -1.54
C SER A 38 19.70 -9.50 -0.89
N ALA A 39 20.27 -10.36 -0.02
CA ALA A 39 21.65 -10.22 0.41
C ALA A 39 22.59 -10.65 -0.72
#